data_AF-A0A523J1J6-F1
#
_entry.id   AF-A0A523J1J6-F1
#
_cell.length_a   1.000
_cell.length_b   1.000
_cell.length_c   1.000
_cell.angle_alpha   90.00
_cell.angle_beta   90.00
_cell.angle_gamma   90.00
#
_symmetry.space_group_name_H-M   'P 1'
#
loop_
_entity.id
_entity.type
_entity.pdbx_description
1 polymer ?
#
loop_
_entity_poly.entity_id
_entity_poly.type
_entity_poly.pdbx_seq_one_letter_code
_entity_poly.pdbx_strand_id
1 'polypeptide(L)'
;MLSLILKPLLKNSNQTLEDINLPPDTEISLSLIESGCIFVSLNKKAALIIKSSLDEIKLLKNINRITLNFELIERPEFPSLGMHLEINTVSNASFKFEYFFSTESMEEIDLLNKLKDQNYFDILFFNTQIEYSKTIELTEEEKSELNSLINKATK
;
A
#
# COMPACT_ATOMS: atom_id res chain seq x y z
N MET A 1 -15.47 -5.08 9.03
CA MET A 1 -14.41 -5.46 8.09
C MET A 1 -15.01 -5.43 6.69
N LEU A 2 -14.53 -4.52 5.85
CA LEU A 2 -14.93 -4.40 4.44
C LEU A 2 -13.82 -4.98 3.57
N SER A 3 -14.18 -5.68 2.50
CA SER A 3 -13.23 -6.29 1.56
C SER A 3 -13.42 -5.78 0.14
N LEU A 4 -12.40 -5.10 -0.38
CA LEU A 4 -12.29 -4.58 -1.73
C LEU A 4 -11.52 -5.59 -2.58
N ILE A 5 -12.14 -6.08 -3.65
CA ILE A 5 -11.47 -6.99 -4.59
C ILE A 5 -11.02 -6.18 -5.80
N LEU A 6 -9.76 -5.79 -5.78
CA LEU A 6 -9.16 -5.01 -6.85
C LEU A 6 -8.95 -5.88 -8.07
N LYS A 7 -9.47 -5.42 -9.21
CA LYS A 7 -9.02 -5.92 -10.50
C LYS A 7 -7.72 -5.18 -10.82
N PRO A 8 -6.56 -5.85 -10.86
CA PRO A 8 -5.33 -5.19 -11.27
C PRO A 8 -5.46 -4.79 -12.75
N LEU A 9 -5.85 -3.54 -13.01
CA LEU A 9 -5.66 -2.92 -14.31
C LEU A 9 -4.17 -2.66 -14.47
N LEU A 10 -3.51 -3.59 -15.17
CA LEU A 10 -2.08 -3.58 -15.46
C LEU A 10 -1.74 -2.41 -16.38
N LYS A 11 -1.54 -1.24 -15.81
CA LYS A 11 -0.80 -0.19 -16.47
C LYS A 11 0.64 -0.30 -16.00
N ASN A 12 1.51 -0.89 -16.82
CA ASN A 12 2.94 -0.68 -16.66
C ASN A 12 3.15 0.82 -16.89
N SER A 13 3.21 1.61 -15.82
CA SER A 13 3.67 2.97 -15.94
C SER A 13 5.13 2.88 -16.32
N ASN A 14 5.49 3.43 -17.48
CA ASN A 14 6.88 3.63 -17.89
C ASN A 14 7.50 4.76 -17.05
N GLN A 15 7.32 4.74 -15.73
CA GLN A 15 8.27 5.41 -14.85
C GLN A 15 9.51 4.54 -14.88
N THR A 16 10.57 5.05 -15.49
CA THR A 16 11.90 4.47 -15.33
C THR A 16 12.12 4.28 -13.83
N LEU A 17 12.23 3.02 -13.39
CA LEU A 17 12.42 2.67 -11.96
C LEU A 17 13.62 3.43 -11.36
N GLU A 18 14.56 3.84 -12.22
CA GLU A 18 15.73 4.67 -11.94
C GLU A 18 15.42 6.07 -11.38
N ASP A 19 14.18 6.59 -11.52
CA ASP A 19 13.81 7.94 -11.07
C ASP A 19 13.08 7.98 -9.71
N ILE A 20 12.78 6.82 -9.09
CA ILE A 20 12.09 6.79 -7.81
C ILE A 20 13.10 6.91 -6.67
N ASN A 21 13.36 8.14 -6.22
CA ASN A 21 14.14 8.40 -5.02
C ASN A 21 13.24 8.31 -3.78
N LEU A 22 13.58 7.38 -2.88
CA LEU A 22 12.90 7.25 -1.60
C LEU A 22 13.40 8.32 -0.61
N PRO A 23 12.55 8.82 0.29
CA PRO A 23 13.00 9.67 1.39
C PRO A 23 14.06 8.92 2.23
N PRO A 24 15.11 9.59 2.74
CA PRO A 24 16.16 8.93 3.52
C PRO A 24 15.63 8.15 4.73
N ASP A 25 14.64 8.70 5.44
CA ASP A 25 14.03 8.03 6.60
C ASP A 25 13.28 6.75 6.20
N THR A 26 12.72 6.73 4.98
CA THR A 26 12.11 5.52 4.40
C THR A 26 13.17 4.47 4.10
N GLU A 27 14.30 4.84 3.49
CA GLU A 27 15.38 3.91 3.18
C GLU A 27 15.96 3.30 4.45
N ILE A 28 16.17 4.12 5.49
CA ILE A 28 16.60 3.65 6.81
C ILE A 28 15.58 2.66 7.36
N SER A 29 14.29 3.01 7.39
CA SER A 29 13.24 2.12 7.89
C SER A 29 13.19 0.78 7.15
N LEU A 30 13.31 0.79 5.82
CA LEU A 30 13.32 -0.41 4.99
C LEU A 30 14.57 -1.28 5.22
N SER A 31 15.70 -0.65 5.55
CA SER A 31 16.95 -1.37 5.87
C SER A 31 16.90 -2.11 7.21
N LEU A 32 16.00 -1.68 8.12
CA LEU A 32 15.84 -2.25 9.46
C LEU A 32 14.85 -3.42 9.52
N ILE A 33 14.13 -3.70 8.43
CA ILE A 33 13.13 -4.78 8.37
C ILE A 33 13.52 -5.84 7.33
N GLU A 34 13.27 -7.11 7.66
CA GLU A 34 13.52 -8.22 6.73
C GLU A 34 12.46 -8.24 5.61
N SER A 35 11.19 -8.18 6.01
CA SER A 35 10.02 -8.12 5.15
C SER A 35 8.89 -7.33 5.82
N GLY A 36 7.98 -6.78 5.01
CA GLY A 36 6.85 -6.01 5.50
C GLY A 36 6.35 -5.01 4.47
N CYS A 37 5.53 -4.06 4.91
CA CYS A 37 5.08 -2.98 4.06
C CYS A 37 5.01 -1.65 4.81
N ILE A 38 5.17 -0.55 4.08
CA ILE A 38 5.10 0.81 4.62
C ILE A 38 4.46 1.74 3.60
N PHE A 39 3.56 2.62 4.04
CA PHE A 39 3.07 3.71 3.19
C PHE A 39 4.00 4.90 3.28
N VAL A 40 4.20 5.55 2.13
CA VAL A 40 5.05 6.72 2.01
C VAL A 40 4.44 7.77 1.10
N SER A 41 4.82 9.01 1.31
CA SER A 41 4.47 10.12 0.42
C SER A 41 5.57 10.29 -0.63
N LEU A 42 5.30 9.86 -1.86
CA LEU A 42 6.18 10.03 -3.01
C LEU A 42 5.54 11.00 -4.01
N ASN A 43 6.24 12.08 -4.36
CA ASN A 43 5.76 13.08 -5.32
C ASN A 43 4.34 13.59 -5.00
N LYS A 44 4.06 13.85 -3.71
CA LYS A 44 2.75 14.27 -3.18
C LYS A 44 1.62 13.24 -3.30
N LYS A 45 1.94 11.97 -3.58
CA LYS A 45 1.00 10.85 -3.62
C LYS A 45 1.36 9.83 -2.56
N ALA A 46 0.36 9.15 -2.00
CA ALA A 46 0.60 7.96 -1.21
C ALA A 46 0.94 6.78 -2.12
N ALA A 47 2.00 6.05 -1.75
CA ALA A 47 2.42 4.80 -2.37
C ALA A 47 2.72 3.77 -1.27
N LEU A 48 2.46 2.50 -1.56
CA LEU A 48 2.78 1.39 -0.68
C LEU A 48 4.12 0.79 -1.11
N ILE A 49 5.07 0.68 -0.20
CA ILE A 49 6.28 -0.10 -0.41
C ILE A 49 6.10 -1.47 0.23
N ILE A 50 6.38 -2.54 -0.51
CA ILE A 50 6.46 -3.90 0.00
C ILE A 50 7.93 -4.32 0.01
N LYS A 51 8.49 -4.49 1.21
CA LYS A 51 9.83 -5.07 1.42
C LYS A 51 9.72 -6.58 1.43
N SER A 52 10.51 -7.24 0.60
CA SER A 52 10.51 -8.70 0.49
C SER A 52 11.82 -9.21 -0.12
N SER A 53 12.03 -10.53 -0.13
CA SER A 53 13.20 -11.14 -0.77
C SER A 53 13.09 -11.09 -2.30
N LEU A 54 14.22 -11.21 -3.02
CA LEU A 54 14.20 -11.20 -4.49
C LEU A 54 13.35 -12.35 -5.07
N ASP A 55 13.34 -13.51 -4.41
CA ASP A 55 12.58 -14.67 -4.90
C ASP A 55 11.08 -14.49 -4.72
N GLU A 56 10.64 -13.92 -3.59
CA GLU A 56 9.24 -13.55 -3.39
C GLU A 56 8.82 -12.43 -4.35
N ILE A 57 9.67 -11.42 -4.58
CA ILE A 57 9.40 -10.35 -5.56
C ILE A 57 9.21 -10.93 -6.97
N LYS A 58 9.98 -11.94 -7.38
CA LYS A 58 9.78 -12.62 -8.68
C LYS A 58 8.40 -13.27 -8.77
N LEU A 59 7.87 -13.83 -7.67
CA LEU A 59 6.51 -14.37 -7.63
C LEU A 59 5.47 -13.23 -7.70
N LEU A 60 5.71 -12.15 -6.95
CA LEU A 60 4.86 -10.95 -6.90
C LEU A 60 4.84 -10.16 -8.22
N LYS A 61 5.74 -10.42 -9.18
CA LYS A 61 5.62 -9.89 -10.55
C LYS A 61 4.43 -10.48 -11.32
N ASN A 62 3.98 -11.68 -10.94
CA ASN A 62 2.91 -12.41 -11.62
C ASN A 62 1.59 -12.38 -10.82
N ILE A 63 1.12 -11.18 -10.49
CA ILE A 63 -0.11 -11.00 -9.71
C ILE A 63 -1.34 -11.40 -10.52
N ASN A 64 -2.17 -12.28 -9.95
CA ASN A 64 -3.47 -12.66 -10.47
C ASN A 64 -4.59 -11.81 -9.86
N ARG A 65 -4.61 -11.67 -8.52
CA ARG A 65 -5.66 -10.94 -7.80
C ARG A 65 -5.08 -10.20 -6.60
N ILE A 66 -5.62 -9.01 -6.34
CA ILE A 66 -5.33 -8.24 -5.14
C ILE A 66 -6.63 -8.03 -4.38
N THR A 67 -6.60 -8.26 -3.08
CA THR A 67 -7.70 -7.95 -2.17
C THR A 67 -7.19 -6.97 -1.13
N LEU A 68 -7.93 -5.89 -0.90
CA LEU A 68 -7.67 -4.91 0.15
C LEU A 68 -8.84 -4.90 1.13
N ASN A 69 -8.57 -5.08 2.40
CA ASN A 69 -9.57 -4.91 3.43
C ASN A 69 -9.19 -3.74 4.32
N PHE A 70 -10.19 -2.97 4.72
CA PHE A 70 -10.00 -1.89 5.67
C PHE A 70 -10.82 -2.11 6.93
N GLU A 71 -10.23 -1.74 8.05
CA GLU A 71 -10.79 -1.85 9.39
C GLU A 71 -10.51 -0.57 10.18
N LEU A 72 -11.54 -0.03 10.82
CA LEU A 72 -11.35 1.03 11.81
C LEU A 72 -11.15 0.36 13.18
N ILE A 73 -10.01 0.65 13.82
CA ILE A 73 -9.64 0.14 15.13
C ILE A 73 -9.85 1.27 16.13
N GLU A 74 -10.95 1.23 16.87
CA GLU A 74 -11.34 2.26 17.85
C GLU A 74 -10.81 1.97 19.26
N ARG A 75 -9.62 1.35 19.35
CA ARG A 75 -8.99 1.04 20.64
C ARG A 75 -8.33 2.30 21.21
N PRO A 76 -8.63 2.72 22.45
CA PRO A 76 -8.04 3.94 23.02
C PRO A 76 -6.50 3.94 23.05
N GLU A 77 -5.88 2.78 23.21
CA GLU A 77 -4.44 2.63 23.25
C GLU A 77 -3.74 2.65 21.88
N PHE A 78 -4.49 2.42 20.80
CA PHE A 78 -3.96 2.35 19.44
C PHE A 78 -5.06 2.63 18.41
N PRO A 79 -5.60 3.86 18.37
CA PRO A 79 -6.62 4.22 17.41
C PRO A 79 -5.98 4.28 16.02
N SER A 80 -6.50 3.47 15.10
CA SER A 80 -5.89 3.30 13.78
C SER A 80 -6.89 2.91 12.70
N LEU A 81 -6.55 3.21 11.45
CA LEU A 81 -7.17 2.59 10.29
C LEU A 81 -6.24 1.46 9.81
N GLY A 82 -6.68 0.21 9.97
CA GLY A 82 -5.97 -0.96 9.47
C GLY A 82 -6.26 -1.18 7.98
N MET A 83 -5.21 -1.46 7.21
CA MET A 83 -5.26 -1.97 5.86
C MET A 83 -4.65 -3.37 5.83
N HIS A 84 -5.41 -4.34 5.31
CA HIS A 84 -4.95 -5.70 5.06
C HIS A 84 -4.92 -5.94 3.56
N LEU A 85 -3.74 -6.18 3.03
CA LEU A 85 -3.50 -6.45 1.61
C LEU A 85 -3.20 -7.93 1.43
N GLU A 86 -3.96 -8.60 0.58
CA GLU A 86 -3.68 -9.96 0.11
C GLU A 86 -3.38 -9.96 -1.38
N ILE A 87 -2.20 -10.45 -1.75
CA ILE A 87 -1.78 -10.62 -3.14
C ILE A 87 -1.73 -12.11 -3.46
N ASN A 88 -2.55 -12.52 -4.43
CA ASN A 88 -2.54 -13.88 -4.97
C ASN A 88 -1.86 -13.87 -6.34
N THR A 89 -0.87 -14.75 -6.52
CA THR A 89 -0.13 -14.87 -7.79
C THR A 89 -0.75 -15.92 -8.72
N VAL A 90 -0.34 -15.93 -9.98
CA VAL A 90 -0.75 -16.95 -10.97
C VAL A 90 -0.27 -18.36 -10.55
N SER A 91 0.79 -18.46 -9.76
CA SER A 91 1.30 -19.72 -9.22
C SER A 91 0.57 -20.18 -7.94
N ASN A 92 -0.57 -19.57 -7.60
CA ASN A 92 -1.33 -19.79 -6.37
C ASN A 92 -0.54 -19.52 -5.07
N ALA A 93 0.52 -18.72 -5.12
CA ALA A 93 1.14 -18.20 -3.90
C ALA A 93 0.28 -17.05 -3.36
N SER A 94 0.11 -16.99 -2.04
CA SER A 94 -0.63 -15.92 -1.35
C SER A 94 0.31 -15.19 -0.39
N PHE A 95 0.34 -13.87 -0.51
CA PHE A 95 1.12 -12.98 0.33
C PHE A 95 0.19 -12.03 1.06
N LYS A 96 0.41 -11.85 2.36
CA LYS A 96 -0.41 -10.99 3.21
C LYS A 96 0.46 -9.91 3.83
N PHE A 97 -0.04 -8.68 3.77
CA PHE A 97 0.61 -7.51 4.32
C PHE A 97 -0.41 -6.70 5.12
N GLU A 98 0.03 -6.13 6.22
CA GLU A 98 -0.81 -5.34 7.10
C GLU A 98 -0.11 -4.01 7.39
N TYR A 99 -0.88 -2.93 7.34
CA TYR A 99 -0.42 -1.60 7.70
C TYR A 99 -1.48 -0.91 8.55
N PHE A 100 -1.05 -0.25 9.62
CA PHE A 100 -1.95 0.43 10.54
C PHE A 100 -1.62 1.93 10.54
N PHE A 101 -2.48 2.71 9.91
CA PHE A 101 -2.37 4.17 9.93
C PHE A 101 -2.82 4.67 11.30
N SER A 102 -1.91 5.24 12.09
CA SER A 102 -2.29 5.89 13.34
C SER A 102 -3.18 7.10 13.06
N THR A 103 -4.34 7.19 13.73
CA THR A 103 -5.23 8.34 13.61
C THR A 103 -4.81 9.53 14.47
N GLU A 104 -3.70 9.40 15.21
CA GLU A 104 -3.13 10.45 16.05
C GLU A 104 -1.85 11.05 15.44
N SER A 105 -1.25 10.37 14.45
CA SER A 105 -0.07 10.86 13.73
C SER A 105 -0.50 11.75 12.56
N MET A 106 -0.05 13.01 12.58
CA MET A 106 -0.31 13.95 11.48
C MET A 106 0.26 13.47 10.14
N GLU A 107 1.39 12.76 10.15
CA GLU A 107 2.02 12.21 8.95
C GLU A 107 1.16 11.09 8.34
N GLU A 108 0.62 10.21 9.19
CA GLU A 108 -0.29 9.13 8.76
C GLU A 108 -1.64 9.68 8.28
N ILE A 109 -2.18 10.69 8.95
CA ILE A 109 -3.41 11.39 8.51
C ILE A 109 -3.18 12.06 7.14
N ASP A 110 -1.99 12.61 6.89
CA ASP A 110 -1.64 13.20 5.60
C ASP A 110 -1.53 12.13 4.50
N LEU A 111 -1.03 10.92 4.80
CA LEU A 111 -1.06 9.77 3.89
C LEU A 111 -2.50 9.32 3.57
N LEU A 112 -3.34 9.20 4.59
CA LEU A 112 -4.76 8.86 4.42
C LEU A 112 -5.49 9.89 3.55
N ASN A 113 -5.24 11.18 3.77
CA ASN A 113 -5.84 12.23 2.93
C ASN A 113 -5.38 12.17 1.48
N LYS A 114 -4.11 11.84 1.20
CA LYS A 114 -3.65 11.61 -0.18
C LYS A 114 -4.37 10.43 -0.82
N LEU A 115 -4.50 9.31 -0.11
CA LEU A 115 -5.24 8.14 -0.60
C LEU A 115 -6.70 8.50 -0.94
N LYS A 116 -7.34 9.35 -0.13
CA LYS A 116 -8.72 9.83 -0.35
C LYS A 116 -8.90 10.54 -1.70
N ASP A 117 -7.90 11.32 -2.09
CA ASP A 117 -7.93 12.14 -3.31
C ASP A 117 -7.47 11.37 -4.55
N GLN A 118 -6.83 10.22 -4.36
CA GLN A 118 -6.29 9.37 -5.42
C GLN A 118 -7.34 8.38 -5.95
N ASN A 119 -7.35 8.15 -7.27
CA ASN A 119 -8.09 7.05 -7.92
C ASN A 119 -7.22 5.79 -8.07
N TYR A 120 -5.93 5.90 -7.76
CA TYR A 120 -4.97 4.82 -7.85
C TYR A 120 -3.80 5.08 -6.91
N PHE A 121 -3.11 4.03 -6.52
CA PHE A 121 -1.84 4.14 -5.82
C PHE A 121 -0.85 3.12 -6.38
N ASP A 122 0.43 3.43 -6.21
CA ASP A 122 1.51 2.56 -6.66
C ASP A 122 1.93 1.62 -5.53
N ILE A 123 2.14 0.35 -5.86
CA ILE A 123 2.83 -0.62 -5.03
C ILE A 123 4.26 -0.74 -5.56
N LEU A 124 5.25 -0.40 -4.74
CA LEU A 124 6.67 -0.50 -5.03
C LEU A 124 7.24 -1.73 -4.32
N PHE A 125 7.81 -2.66 -5.07
CA PHE A 125 8.43 -3.86 -4.52
C PHE A 125 9.91 -3.60 -4.31
N PHE A 126 10.35 -3.62 -3.06
CA PHE A 126 11.68 -3.21 -2.64
C PHE A 126 12.44 -4.38 -2.02
N ASN A 127 13.72 -4.54 -2.37
CA ASN A 127 14.65 -5.38 -1.64
C ASN A 127 15.79 -4.53 -1.05
N THR A 128 16.81 -4.23 -1.84
CA THR A 128 17.85 -3.23 -1.53
C THR A 128 17.64 -1.94 -2.31
N GLN A 129 16.82 -2.02 -3.35
CA GLN A 129 16.34 -0.96 -4.23
C GLN A 129 14.95 -1.35 -4.72
N ILE A 130 14.29 -0.47 -5.45
CA ILE A 130 13.00 -0.78 -6.08
C ILE A 130 13.23 -1.70 -7.28
N GLU A 131 12.66 -2.89 -7.22
CA GLU A 131 12.84 -3.96 -8.22
C GLU A 131 11.71 -4.02 -9.25
N TYR A 132 10.54 -3.52 -8.86
CA TYR A 132 9.31 -3.58 -9.63
C TYR A 132 8.28 -2.61 -9.03
N SER A 133 7.42 -2.06 -9.86
CA SER A 133 6.28 -1.25 -9.42
C SER A 133 5.01 -1.70 -10.13
N LYS A 134 3.88 -1.51 -9.47
CA LYS A 134 2.57 -1.79 -10.03
C LYS A 134 1.57 -0.75 -9.57
N THR A 135 0.93 -0.06 -10.50
CA THR A 135 -0.19 0.82 -10.21
C THR A 135 -1.46 0.00 -10.02
N ILE A 136 -2.22 0.33 -8.98
CA ILE A 136 -3.52 -0.25 -8.66
C ILE A 136 -4.58 0.83 -8.77
N GLU A 137 -5.53 0.63 -9.67
CA GLU A 137 -6.71 1.50 -9.80
C GLU A 137 -7.80 1.05 -8.82
N LEU A 138 -8.43 2.03 -8.15
CA LEU A 138 -9.60 1.85 -7.31
C LEU A 138 -10.84 2.15 -8.16
N THR A 139 -11.83 1.27 -8.12
CA THR A 139 -13.15 1.58 -8.67
C THR A 139 -13.85 2.66 -7.85
N GLU A 140 -14.86 3.32 -8.41
CA GLU A 140 -15.63 4.35 -7.69
C GLU A 140 -16.29 3.80 -6.41
N GLU A 141 -16.75 2.54 -6.42
CA GLU A 141 -17.31 1.87 -5.25
C GLU A 141 -16.24 1.70 -4.17
N GLU A 142 -15.10 1.11 -4.53
CA GLU A 142 -13.96 0.91 -3.61
C GLU A 142 -13.45 2.23 -3.04
N LYS A 143 -13.38 3.28 -3.87
CA LYS A 143 -12.97 4.61 -3.45
C LYS A 143 -13.98 5.24 -2.49
N SER A 144 -15.28 5.14 -2.78
CA SER A 144 -16.33 5.67 -1.90
C SER A 144 -16.30 4.99 -0.53
N GLU A 145 -16.12 3.66 -0.49
CA GLU A 145 -16.01 2.90 0.75
C GLU A 145 -14.76 3.29 1.56
N LEU A 146 -13.59 3.35 0.91
CA LEU A 146 -12.34 3.79 1.53
C LEU A 146 -12.48 5.20 2.13
N ASN A 147 -13.04 6.14 1.36
CA ASN A 147 -13.23 7.52 1.79
C ASN A 147 -14.17 7.62 2.99
N SER A 148 -15.21 6.78 3.06
CA SER A 148 -16.10 6.69 4.22
C SER A 148 -15.37 6.29 5.49
N LEU A 149 -14.44 5.34 5.41
CA LEU A 149 -13.63 4.91 6.54
C LEU A 149 -12.60 5.96 6.96
N ILE A 150 -11.89 6.57 6.00
CA ILE A 150 -10.94 7.65 6.28
C ILE A 150 -11.65 8.80 6.99
N ASN A 151 -12.82 9.23 6.50
CA ASN A 151 -13.60 10.30 7.13
C ASN A 151 -14.13 9.93 8.52
N LYS A 152 -14.20 8.66 8.91
CA LYS A 152 -14.51 8.25 10.29
C LYS A 152 -13.26 8.27 11.16
N ALA A 153 -12.13 7.85 10.59
CA ALA A 153 -10.84 7.76 11.27
C ALA A 153 -10.23 9.14 11.59
N THR A 154 -10.48 10.15 10.76
CA THR A 154 -9.86 11.48 10.86
C THR A 154 -10.81 12.58 11.33
N LYS A 155 -11.91 12.23 11.99
CA LYS A 155 -12.88 13.18 12.58
C LYS A 155 -12.43 13.63 13.96
#